data_AF-A0A660UJ64-F1
#
_entry.id   AF-A0A660UJ64-F1
#
_cell.length_a   1.000
_cell.length_b   1.000
_cell.length_c   1.000
_cell.angle_alpha   90.00
_cell.angle_beta   90.00
_cell.angle_gamma   90.00
#
_symmetry.space_group_name_H-M   'P 1'
#
loop_
_entity.id
_entity.type
_entity.pdbx_description
1 polymer ?
#
loop_
_entity_poly.entity_id
_entity_poly.type
_entity_poly.pdbx_seq_one_letter_code
_entity_poly.pdbx_strand_id
1 'polypeptide(L)'
;MGEIRIGTSGYSFKDWRGVFYPEGLPDRDMLRFYSRHFDAVEINSTYYRIPSPRTFEAMVRKTPEGFEFTVKAHQEITHARGDVEGAVEAMKESIKPLVESGKFGGMLLQFPYSFKLSDENVDYLRKVRDLL
;
A
#
# COMPACT_ATOMS: atom_id res chain seq x y z
N MET A 1 -13.73 -9.40 20.52
CA MET A 1 -12.46 -9.98 20.05
C MET A 1 -12.18 -9.35 18.68
N GLY A 2 -10.99 -8.82 18.43
CA GLY A 2 -10.68 -8.17 17.14
C GLY A 2 -10.53 -9.20 16.01
N GLU A 3 -10.76 -8.77 14.77
CA GLU A 3 -10.47 -9.55 13.56
C GLU A 3 -8.96 -9.54 13.29
N ILE A 4 -8.37 -10.68 12.92
CA ILE A 4 -6.96 -10.80 12.53
C ILE A 4 -6.92 -11.11 11.03
N ARG A 5 -6.18 -10.29 10.28
CA ARG A 5 -5.98 -10.41 8.83
C ARG A 5 -4.52 -10.77 8.54
N ILE A 6 -4.29 -11.63 7.55
CA ILE A 6 -2.96 -12.14 7.20
C ILE A 6 -2.73 -11.93 5.71
N GLY A 7 -1.55 -11.39 5.41
CA GLY A 7 -1.10 -11.16 4.03
C GLY A 7 0.40 -10.97 3.94
N THR A 8 0.86 -10.60 2.75
CA THR A 8 2.27 -10.38 2.43
C THR A 8 2.54 -8.94 1.99
N SER A 9 3.81 -8.56 2.04
CA SER A 9 4.30 -7.31 1.45
C SER A 9 4.39 -7.45 -0.07
N GLY A 10 3.27 -7.24 -0.75
CA GLY A 10 3.09 -7.40 -2.19
C GLY A 10 2.59 -8.78 -2.59
N TYR A 11 2.15 -8.89 -3.84
CA TYR A 11 1.63 -10.13 -4.43
C TYR A 11 2.28 -10.47 -5.78
N SER A 12 2.89 -9.54 -6.49
CA SER A 12 3.33 -9.75 -7.87
C SER A 12 4.80 -10.16 -7.94
N PHE A 13 5.08 -11.45 -7.70
CA PHE A 13 6.43 -12.02 -7.72
C PHE A 13 6.52 -13.19 -8.69
N LYS A 14 7.53 -13.15 -9.59
CA LYS A 14 7.77 -14.24 -10.55
C LYS A 14 8.27 -15.51 -9.86
N ASP A 15 9.07 -15.35 -8.81
CA ASP A 15 9.65 -16.46 -8.04
C ASP A 15 8.60 -17.28 -7.28
N TRP A 16 7.36 -16.78 -7.20
CA TRP A 16 6.24 -17.52 -6.61
C TRP A 16 5.57 -18.47 -7.61
N ARG A 17 5.91 -18.42 -8.90
CA ARG A 17 5.41 -19.35 -9.91
C ARG A 17 5.96 -20.76 -9.66
N GLY A 18 5.09 -21.76 -9.72
CA GLY A 18 5.41 -23.15 -9.37
C GLY A 18 5.44 -23.44 -7.86
N VAL A 19 5.39 -22.41 -7.01
CA VAL A 19 5.40 -22.56 -5.54
C VAL A 19 4.05 -22.17 -4.94
N PHE A 20 3.57 -20.97 -5.27
CA PHE A 20 2.27 -20.45 -4.84
C PHE A 20 1.35 -20.18 -6.03
N TYR A 21 1.88 -19.60 -7.11
CA TYR A 21 1.15 -19.39 -8.36
C TYR A 21 1.31 -20.58 -9.32
N PRO A 22 0.26 -20.99 -10.03
CA PRO A 22 0.40 -21.93 -11.15
C PRO A 22 1.37 -21.40 -12.22
N GLU A 23 2.17 -22.28 -12.85
CA GLU A 23 3.24 -21.88 -13.78
C GLU A 23 2.75 -20.98 -14.92
N GLY A 24 1.55 -21.24 -15.46
CA GLY A 24 0.96 -20.48 -16.57
C GLY A 24 0.06 -19.30 -16.16
N LEU A 25 -0.04 -18.93 -14.88
CA LEU A 25 -0.96 -17.88 -14.44
C LEU A 25 -0.57 -16.52 -15.05
N PRO A 26 -1.43 -15.78 -15.78
CA PRO A 26 -1.08 -14.46 -16.28
C PRO A 26 -0.82 -13.46 -15.14
N ASP A 27 0.17 -12.57 -15.28
CA ASP A 27 0.52 -11.57 -14.24
C ASP A 27 -0.69 -10.73 -13.80
N ARG A 28 -1.57 -10.39 -14.76
CA ARG A 28 -2.80 -9.61 -14.51
C ARG A 28 -3.79 -10.29 -13.57
N ASP A 29 -3.69 -11.61 -13.43
CA ASP A 29 -4.58 -12.47 -12.64
C ASP A 29 -3.97 -12.87 -11.29
N MET A 30 -2.70 -12.53 -11.03
CA MET A 30 -2.02 -12.82 -9.76
C MET A 30 -2.78 -12.29 -8.55
N LEU A 31 -3.25 -11.03 -8.58
CA LEU A 31 -4.02 -10.46 -7.46
C LEU A 31 -5.32 -11.22 -7.21
N ARG A 32 -6.03 -11.60 -8.28
CA ARG A 32 -7.28 -12.36 -8.18
C ARG A 32 -7.01 -13.73 -7.55
N PHE A 33 -5.94 -14.40 -7.96
CA PHE A 33 -5.52 -15.67 -7.36
C PHE A 33 -5.11 -15.52 -5.89
N TYR A 34 -4.29 -14.51 -5.60
CA TYR A 34 -3.81 -14.19 -4.26
C TYR A 34 -4.98 -13.96 -3.28
N SER A 35 -5.98 -13.18 -3.71
CA SER A 35 -7.16 -12.83 -2.89
C SER A 35 -8.10 -14.00 -2.55
N ARG A 36 -7.83 -15.21 -3.07
CA ARG A 36 -8.55 -16.44 -2.69
C ARG A 36 -7.89 -17.14 -1.49
N HIS A 37 -6.66 -16.77 -1.14
CA HIS A 37 -5.86 -17.43 -0.11
C HIS A 37 -5.58 -16.50 1.08
N PHE A 38 -5.53 -15.20 0.84
CA PHE A 38 -5.30 -14.17 1.85
C PHE A 38 -6.41 -13.13 1.79
N ASP A 39 -6.66 -12.48 2.93
CA ASP A 39 -7.68 -11.43 3.11
C ASP A 39 -7.08 -10.01 3.11
N ALA A 40 -5.75 -9.90 3.12
CA ALA A 40 -5.06 -8.62 3.06
C ALA A 40 -3.78 -8.67 2.20
N VAL A 41 -3.35 -7.49 1.74
CA VAL A 41 -2.03 -7.30 1.11
C VAL A 41 -1.50 -5.88 1.32
N GLU A 42 -0.19 -5.74 1.48
CA GLU A 42 0.46 -4.43 1.44
C GLU A 42 0.91 -4.10 0.01
N ILE A 43 0.56 -2.90 -0.47
CA ILE A 43 1.04 -2.34 -1.73
C ILE A 43 2.29 -1.52 -1.47
N ASN A 44 3.45 -2.03 -1.91
CA ASN A 44 4.75 -1.38 -1.74
C ASN A 44 5.20 -0.59 -2.99
N SER A 45 4.61 -0.82 -4.16
CA SER A 45 5.01 -0.13 -5.40
C SER A 45 4.84 1.40 -5.33
N THR A 46 3.91 1.87 -4.49
CA THR A 46 3.65 3.28 -4.19
C THR A 46 4.84 4.00 -3.58
N TYR A 47 5.77 3.28 -2.94
CA TYR A 47 7.02 3.83 -2.44
C TYR A 47 7.84 4.52 -3.55
N TYR A 48 7.88 3.91 -4.74
CA TYR A 48 8.68 4.39 -5.87
C TYR A 48 7.90 5.33 -6.80
N ARG A 49 6.59 5.12 -6.92
CA ARG A 49 5.72 5.91 -7.81
C ARG A 49 4.29 5.87 -7.30
N ILE A 50 3.67 7.04 -7.19
CA ILE A 50 2.24 7.17 -6.91
C ILE A 50 1.45 6.76 -8.17
N PRO A 51 0.65 5.68 -8.15
CA PRO A 51 -0.12 5.24 -9.31
C PRO A 51 -1.35 6.12 -9.51
N SER A 52 -2.00 6.00 -10.66
CA SER A 52 -3.30 6.66 -10.87
C SER A 52 -4.41 6.00 -10.03
N PRO A 53 -5.50 6.73 -9.67
CA PRO A 53 -6.66 6.14 -9.00
C PRO A 53 -7.23 4.90 -9.72
N ARG A 54 -7.24 4.91 -11.06
CA ARG A 54 -7.69 3.78 -11.90
C ARG A 54 -6.95 2.47 -11.59
N THR A 55 -5.70 2.55 -11.13
CA THR A 55 -4.92 1.36 -10.73
C THR A 55 -5.54 0.71 -9.50
N PHE A 56 -5.87 1.49 -8.47
CA PHE A 56 -6.52 1.00 -7.27
C PHE A 56 -7.96 0.58 -7.55
N GLU A 57 -8.70 1.29 -8.39
CA GLU A 57 -10.04 0.87 -8.85
C GLU A 57 -10.00 -0.52 -9.52
N ALA A 58 -8.97 -0.80 -10.33
CA ALA A 58 -8.78 -2.12 -10.91
C ALA A 58 -8.45 -3.19 -9.85
N MET A 59 -7.70 -2.85 -8.79
CA MET A 59 -7.43 -3.76 -7.68
C MET A 59 -8.69 -4.08 -6.86
N VAL A 60 -9.52 -3.07 -6.58
CA VAL A 60 -10.82 -3.23 -5.91
C VAL A 60 -11.70 -4.22 -6.65
N ARG A 61 -11.79 -4.10 -7.98
CA ARG A 61 -12.59 -5.00 -8.85
C ARG A 61 -12.05 -6.43 -8.95
N LYS A 62 -10.78 -6.66 -8.62
CA LYS A 62 -10.13 -7.97 -8.71
C LYS A 62 -10.22 -8.79 -7.43
N THR A 63 -10.58 -8.16 -6.31
CA THR A 63 -10.58 -8.75 -4.97
C THR A 63 -12.01 -8.86 -4.42
N PRO A 64 -12.30 -9.84 -3.53
CA PRO A 64 -13.62 -10.00 -2.95
C PRO A 64 -13.99 -8.85 -2.00
N GLU A 65 -15.27 -8.77 -1.63
CA GLU A 65 -15.70 -7.93 -0.51
C GLU A 65 -14.96 -8.32 0.77
N GLY A 66 -14.67 -7.33 1.61
CA GLY A 66 -13.91 -7.55 2.84
C GLY A 66 -12.43 -7.84 2.63
N PHE A 67 -11.86 -7.79 1.42
CA PHE A 67 -10.41 -7.82 1.23
C PHE A 67 -9.78 -6.46 1.51
N GLU A 68 -8.67 -6.42 2.23
CA GLU A 68 -8.06 -5.19 2.73
C GLU A 68 -6.69 -4.89 2.09
N PHE A 69 -6.45 -3.62 1.77
CA PHE A 69 -5.17 -3.13 1.28
C PHE A 69 -4.54 -2.18 2.30
N THR A 70 -3.30 -2.47 2.69
CA THR A 70 -2.43 -1.45 3.28
C THR A 70 -1.56 -0.85 2.18
N VAL A 71 -1.28 0.45 2.24
CA VAL A 71 -0.52 1.14 1.19
C VAL A 71 0.72 1.77 1.80
N LYS A 72 1.90 1.47 1.27
CA LYS A 72 3.12 2.12 1.73
C LYS A 72 3.18 3.54 1.21
N ALA A 73 3.52 4.49 2.08
CA ALA A 73 3.71 5.87 1.70
C ALA A 73 4.83 6.03 0.65
N HIS A 74 4.67 6.99 -0.26
CA HIS A 74 5.72 7.35 -1.21
C HIS A 74 7.00 7.78 -0.48
N GLN A 75 8.18 7.51 -1.05
CA GLN A 75 9.47 7.82 -0.43
C GLN A 75 9.66 9.32 -0.14
N GLU A 76 8.95 10.20 -0.85
CA GLU A 76 8.96 11.64 -0.57
C GLU A 76 8.46 11.97 0.84
N ILE A 77 7.54 11.16 1.38
CA ILE A 77 6.94 11.34 2.72
C ILE A 77 7.81 10.74 3.84
N THR A 78 8.74 9.84 3.52
CA THR A 78 9.45 9.04 4.55
C THR A 78 10.97 9.12 4.48
N HIS A 79 11.53 9.27 3.27
CA HIS A 79 12.97 9.22 3.02
C HIS A 79 13.50 10.56 2.55
N ALA A 80 12.99 11.07 1.42
CA ALA A 80 13.49 12.31 0.82
C ALA A 80 13.04 13.56 1.59
N ARG A 81 11.75 13.59 2.01
CA ARG A 81 11.17 14.67 2.83
C ARG A 81 11.26 16.07 2.20
N GLY A 82 11.22 16.16 0.87
CA GLY A 82 11.22 17.41 0.11
C GLY A 82 9.81 17.99 -0.02
N ASP A 83 9.04 17.57 -1.03
CA ASP A 83 7.66 18.00 -1.25
C ASP A 83 6.65 17.05 -0.58
N VAL A 84 6.54 17.16 0.74
CA VAL A 84 5.70 16.27 1.55
C VAL A 84 4.22 16.56 1.37
N GLU A 85 3.82 17.83 1.38
CA GLU A 85 2.43 18.25 1.15
C GLU A 85 1.91 17.74 -0.20
N GLY A 86 2.64 17.99 -1.29
CA GLY A 86 2.24 17.54 -2.62
C GLY A 86 2.18 16.02 -2.74
N ALA A 87 3.14 15.31 -2.13
CA ALA A 87 3.13 13.86 -2.11
C ALA A 87 1.95 13.28 -1.31
N VAL A 88 1.58 13.89 -0.18
CA VAL A 88 0.40 13.47 0.60
C VAL A 88 -0.89 13.71 -0.17
N GLU A 89 -1.05 14.87 -0.80
CA GLU A 89 -2.24 15.17 -1.61
C GLU A 89 -2.39 14.19 -2.78
N ALA A 90 -1.29 13.92 -3.50
CA ALA A 90 -1.28 12.95 -4.59
C ALA A 90 -1.58 11.51 -4.10
N MET A 91 -1.08 11.13 -2.92
CA MET A 91 -1.39 9.83 -2.32
C MET A 91 -2.87 9.73 -1.94
N LYS A 92 -3.44 10.77 -1.33
CA LYS A 92 -4.88 10.84 -0.98
C LYS A 92 -5.74 10.64 -2.21
N GLU A 93 -5.45 11.36 -3.29
CA GLU A 93 -6.17 11.21 -4.57
C GLU A 93 -6.03 9.78 -5.12
N SER A 94 -4.80 9.25 -5.14
CA SER A 94 -4.52 7.91 -5.65
C SER A 94 -5.33 6.83 -4.94
N ILE A 95 -5.39 6.85 -3.60
CA ILE A 95 -6.04 5.80 -2.81
C ILE A 95 -7.56 5.94 -2.67
N LYS A 96 -8.18 7.02 -3.17
CA LYS A 96 -9.64 7.25 -3.06
C LYS A 96 -10.48 6.01 -3.35
N PRO A 97 -10.22 5.23 -4.42
CA PRO A 97 -11.02 4.04 -4.70
C PRO A 97 -10.94 2.96 -3.62
N LEU A 98 -9.82 2.84 -2.90
CA LEU A 98 -9.71 1.92 -1.76
C LEU A 98 -10.56 2.40 -0.58
N VAL A 99 -10.52 3.70 -0.29
CA VAL A 99 -11.30 4.32 0.80
C VAL A 99 -12.79 4.20 0.53
N GLU A 100 -13.23 4.60 -0.66
CA GLU A 100 -14.65 4.58 -1.07
C GLU A 100 -15.23 3.16 -1.13
N SER A 101 -14.39 2.16 -1.43
CA SER A 101 -14.82 0.75 -1.43
C SER A 101 -14.78 0.07 -0.06
N GLY A 102 -14.31 0.76 0.98
CA GLY A 102 -14.11 0.19 2.31
C GLY A 102 -12.97 -0.83 2.40
N LYS A 103 -12.06 -0.84 1.42
CA LYS A 103 -10.92 -1.78 1.34
C LYS A 103 -9.59 -1.16 1.77
N PHE A 104 -9.59 0.07 2.27
CA PHE A 104 -8.40 0.73 2.77
C PHE A 104 -8.16 0.38 4.24
N GLY A 105 -7.15 -0.45 4.50
CA GLY A 105 -6.75 -0.87 5.85
C GLY A 105 -5.86 0.13 6.57
N GLY A 106 -5.11 0.94 5.82
CA GLY A 106 -4.24 1.96 6.37
C GLY A 106 -3.04 2.27 5.50
N MET A 107 -2.26 3.26 5.94
CA MET A 107 -1.02 3.66 5.28
C MET A 107 0.19 3.34 6.16
N LEU A 108 1.16 2.66 5.58
CA LEU A 108 2.44 2.37 6.23
C LEU A 108 3.44 3.50 5.97
N LEU A 109 3.85 4.19 7.03
CA LEU A 109 4.97 5.13 7.01
C LEU A 109 6.21 4.46 7.59
N GLN A 110 7.01 3.86 6.70
CA GLN A 110 8.27 3.22 7.08
C GLN A 110 9.44 4.17 6.80
N PHE A 111 10.13 4.58 7.86
CA PHE A 111 11.27 5.49 7.80
C PHE A 111 12.61 4.75 7.60
N PRO A 112 13.65 5.41 7.06
CA PRO A 112 14.98 4.83 6.90
C PRO A 112 15.70 4.69 8.24
N TYR A 113 16.77 3.89 8.26
CA TYR A 113 17.61 3.69 9.45
C TYR A 113 18.16 5.01 10.03
N SER A 114 18.41 6.02 9.20
CA SER A 114 18.90 7.34 9.61
C SER A 114 17.87 8.19 10.36
N PHE A 115 16.58 7.85 10.32
CA PHE A 115 15.54 8.56 11.06
C PHE A 115 15.58 8.15 12.53
N LYS A 116 16.21 8.99 13.36
CA LYS A 116 16.40 8.76 14.80
C LYS A 116 15.49 9.66 15.63
N LEU A 117 15.33 9.35 16.91
CA LEU A 117 14.61 10.21 17.83
C LEU A 117 15.33 11.57 17.94
N SER A 118 14.63 12.64 17.54
CA SER A 118 15.02 14.05 17.70
C SER A 118 13.76 14.92 17.71
N ASP A 119 13.85 16.13 18.25
CA ASP A 119 12.72 17.07 18.25
C ASP A 119 12.24 17.37 16.83
N GLU A 120 13.18 17.59 15.90
CA GLU A 120 12.89 17.80 14.48
C GLU A 120 12.10 16.63 13.86
N ASN A 121 12.47 15.38 14.16
CA ASN A 121 11.79 14.21 13.62
C ASN A 121 10.42 13.99 14.29
N VAL A 122 10.25 14.36 15.56
CA VAL A 122 8.95 14.36 16.24
C VAL A 122 8.01 15.40 15.62
N ASP A 123 8.51 16.62 15.38
CA ASP A 123 7.75 17.66 14.71
C ASP A 123 7.41 17.29 13.28
N TYR A 124 8.33 16.61 12.58
CA TYR A 124 8.06 16.04 11.27
C TYR A 124 6.90 15.03 11.30
N LEU A 125 6.88 14.11 12.27
CA LEU A 125 5.78 13.16 12.44
C LEU A 125 4.44 13.87 12.73
N ARG A 126 4.46 14.95 13.53
CA ARG A 126 3.26 15.78 13.78
C ARG A 126 2.78 16.46 12.50
N LYS A 127 3.69 17.06 11.73
CA LYS A 127 3.37 17.66 10.42
C LYS A 127 2.72 16.63 9.50
N VAL A 128 3.32 15.46 9.34
CA VAL A 128 2.79 14.41 8.45
C VAL A 128 1.43 13.91 8.93
N ARG A 129 1.24 13.72 10.25
CA ARG A 129 -0.06 13.37 10.82
C ARG A 129 -1.13 14.40 10.47
N ASP A 130 -0.82 15.69 10.56
CA ASP A 130 -1.80 16.76 10.29
C ASP A 130 -2.13 16.91 8.80
N LEU A 131 -1.27 16.41 7.92
CA LEU A 131 -1.50 16.37 6.47
C LEU A 131 -2.34 15.16 6.02
N LEU A 132 -2.33 14.06 6.78
CA LEU A 132 -3.05 12.81 6.47
C LEU A 132 -4.53 12.88 6.89
#